data_AF-A0A922VHM5-F1
#
_entry.id   AF-A0A922VHM5-F1
#
_cell.length_a   1.000
_cell.length_b   1.000
_cell.length_c   1.000
_cell.angle_alpha   90.00
_cell.angle_beta   90.00
_cell.angle_gamma   90.00
#
_symmetry.space_group_name_H-M   'P 1'
#
loop_
_entity.id
_entity.type
_entity.pdbx_description
1 polymer ?
#
loop_
_entity_poly.entity_id
_entity_poly.type
_entity_poly.pdbx_seq_one_letter_code
_entity_poly.pdbx_strand_id
1 'polypeptide(L)'
;FPVGAPTRAIYSLIPWAREQGKDVALLSAALRLAWAEGVGLHRQKGLRDAVARAGLDWTTAQRHLGSDAWKEETARRQLEMTEELGLWGVPSYRLRGGAGEADLCVWGQDRLWLIAAEIRRRGNMR
;
A
#
# COMPACT_ATOMS: atom_id res chain seq x y z
N PHE A 1 -11.99 6.56 -8.36
CA PHE A 1 -10.76 5.73 -8.36
C PHE A 1 -10.65 4.89 -9.62
N PRO A 2 -9.95 5.35 -10.67
CA PRO A 2 -9.71 4.56 -11.87
C PRO A 2 -8.57 3.56 -11.63
N VAL A 3 -8.82 2.52 -10.83
CA VAL A 3 -7.88 1.40 -10.63
C VAL A 3 -8.45 0.14 -11.27
N GLY A 4 -7.59 -0.72 -11.83
CA GLY A 4 -8.01 -1.94 -12.54
C GLY A 4 -8.71 -2.96 -11.64
N ALA A 5 -9.48 -3.87 -12.24
CA ALA A 5 -10.20 -4.92 -11.51
C ALA A 5 -9.30 -5.77 -10.58
N PRO A 6 -8.06 -6.15 -10.96
CA PRO A 6 -7.17 -6.91 -10.07
C PRO A 6 -6.79 -6.13 -8.81
N THR A 7 -6.51 -4.83 -8.96
CA THR A 7 -6.20 -3.94 -7.83
C THR A 7 -7.41 -3.82 -6.89
N ARG A 8 -8.62 -3.67 -7.43
CA ARG A 8 -9.85 -3.64 -6.61
C ARG A 8 -10.07 -4.95 -5.85
N ALA A 9 -9.80 -6.09 -6.48
CA ALA A 9 -9.90 -7.39 -5.81
C ALA A 9 -8.93 -7.50 -4.63
N ILE A 10 -7.65 -7.14 -4.81
CA ILE A 10 -6.68 -7.10 -3.69
C ILE A 10 -7.11 -6.09 -2.62
N TYR A 11 -7.54 -4.89 -3.02
CA TYR A 11 -7.94 -3.84 -2.08
C TYR A 11 -9.17 -4.24 -1.25
N SER A 12 -10.13 -4.96 -1.84
CA SER A 12 -11.28 -5.49 -1.10
C SER A 12 -10.90 -6.44 0.04
N LEU A 13 -9.73 -7.06 -0.03
CA LEU A 13 -9.23 -7.96 1.01
C LEU A 13 -8.41 -7.24 2.09
N ILE A 14 -7.98 -5.98 1.88
CA ILE A 14 -7.09 -5.27 2.81
C ILE A 14 -7.71 -5.11 4.20
N PRO A 15 -8.97 -4.62 4.36
CA PRO A 15 -9.56 -4.45 5.70
C PRO A 15 -9.56 -5.76 6.50
N TRP A 16 -10.00 -6.86 5.88
CA TRP A 16 -10.01 -8.19 6.49
C TRP A 16 -8.60 -8.77 6.75
N ALA A 17 -7.65 -8.56 5.84
CA ALA A 17 -6.27 -8.99 6.04
C ALA A 17 -5.62 -8.21 7.20
N ARG A 18 -5.98 -6.94 7.37
CA ARG A 18 -5.49 -6.07 8.45
C ARG A 18 -5.99 -6.53 9.82
N GLU A 19 -7.22 -7.01 9.94
CA GLU A 19 -7.74 -7.63 11.18
C GLU A 19 -6.89 -8.81 11.66
N GLN A 20 -6.13 -9.44 10.75
CA GLN A 20 -5.21 -10.55 11.04
C GLN A 20 -3.73 -10.13 11.05
N GLY A 21 -3.42 -8.84 10.92
CA GLY A 21 -2.05 -8.33 10.82
C GLY A 21 -1.30 -8.75 9.55
N LYS A 22 -2.03 -9.06 8.46
CA LYS A 22 -1.50 -9.65 7.22
C LYS A 22 -1.71 -8.78 5.98
N ASP A 23 -2.16 -7.53 6.12
CA ASP A 23 -2.36 -6.60 5.00
C ASP A 23 -1.05 -6.30 4.25
N VAL A 24 0.05 -6.06 4.97
CA VAL A 24 1.39 -5.87 4.37
C VAL A 24 1.84 -7.14 3.63
N ALA A 25 1.61 -8.32 4.20
CA ALA A 25 1.97 -9.59 3.57
C ALA A 25 1.17 -9.84 2.29
N LEU A 26 -0.13 -9.53 2.30
CA LEU A 26 -1.01 -9.61 1.14
C LEU A 26 -0.56 -8.67 0.02
N LEU A 27 -0.33 -7.39 0.32
CA LEU A 27 0.15 -6.42 -0.67
C LEU A 27 1.52 -6.82 -1.24
N SER A 28 2.44 -7.27 -0.37
CA SER A 28 3.77 -7.73 -0.80
C SER A 28 3.70 -8.95 -1.72
N ALA A 29 2.85 -9.93 -1.39
CA ALA A 29 2.64 -11.11 -2.22
C ALA A 29 2.03 -10.74 -3.57
N ALA A 30 0.99 -9.90 -3.58
CA ALA A 30 0.33 -9.43 -4.80
C ALA A 30 1.30 -8.66 -5.71
N LEU A 31 2.06 -7.71 -5.16
CA LEU A 31 3.06 -6.94 -5.92
C LEU A 31 4.15 -7.83 -6.49
N ARG A 32 4.69 -8.78 -5.71
CA ARG A 32 5.69 -9.73 -6.20
C ARG A 32 5.15 -10.60 -7.33
N LEU A 33 3.95 -11.15 -7.17
CA LEU A 33 3.27 -11.95 -8.19
C LEU A 33 3.10 -11.15 -9.49
N ALA A 34 2.59 -9.93 -9.41
CA ALA A 34 2.31 -9.12 -10.59
C ALA A 34 3.59 -8.61 -11.29
N TRP A 35 4.56 -8.11 -10.53
CA TRP A 35 5.70 -7.35 -11.08
C TRP A 35 6.99 -8.15 -11.21
N ALA A 36 7.21 -9.15 -10.37
CA ALA A 36 8.43 -9.97 -10.41
C ALA A 36 8.20 -11.34 -11.08
N GLU A 37 7.00 -11.89 -10.96
CA GLU A 37 6.70 -13.27 -11.40
C GLU A 37 5.74 -13.37 -12.59
N GLY A 38 5.22 -12.24 -13.07
CA GLY A 38 4.30 -12.20 -14.23
C GLY A 38 2.97 -12.93 -14.01
N VAL A 39 2.56 -13.15 -12.76
CA VAL A 39 1.31 -13.83 -12.42
C VAL A 39 0.14 -12.84 -12.49
N GLY A 40 -0.77 -13.11 -13.40
CA GLY A 40 -1.97 -12.29 -13.60
C GLY A 40 -2.98 -12.40 -12.44
N LEU A 41 -3.06 -11.35 -11.63
CA LEU A 41 -4.03 -11.22 -10.52
C LEU A 41 -5.49 -10.99 -10.98
N HIS A 42 -5.74 -10.86 -12.28
CA HIS A 42 -7.10 -10.89 -12.83
C HIS A 42 -7.69 -12.31 -12.82
N ARG A 43 -6.85 -13.34 -12.66
CA ARG A 43 -7.28 -14.74 -12.59
C ARG A 43 -7.47 -15.16 -11.15
N GLN A 44 -8.50 -15.96 -10.88
CA GLN A 44 -8.78 -16.51 -9.55
C GLN A 44 -7.57 -17.25 -8.96
N LYS A 45 -6.84 -18.01 -9.78
CA LYS A 45 -5.61 -18.68 -9.37
C LYS A 45 -4.58 -17.67 -8.81
N GLY A 46 -4.35 -16.55 -9.49
CA GLY A 46 -3.39 -15.53 -9.04
C GLY A 46 -3.82 -14.86 -7.73
N LEU A 47 -5.12 -14.58 -7.56
CA LEU A 47 -5.65 -14.09 -6.28
C LEU A 47 -5.47 -15.10 -5.15
N ARG A 48 -5.76 -16.38 -5.42
CA ARG A 48 -5.54 -17.47 -4.47
C ARG A 48 -4.07 -17.59 -4.07
N ASP A 49 -3.15 -17.49 -5.04
CA ASP A 49 -1.72 -17.53 -4.78
C ASP A 49 -1.28 -16.36 -3.89
N ALA A 50 -1.81 -15.14 -4.12
CA ALA A 50 -1.52 -13.97 -3.28
C ALA A 50 -2.01 -14.17 -1.83
N VAL A 51 -3.24 -14.65 -1.66
CA VAL A 51 -3.85 -14.92 -0.35
C VAL A 51 -3.07 -16.02 0.39
N ALA A 52 -2.77 -17.13 -0.28
CA ALA A 52 -2.02 -18.23 0.32
C ALA A 52 -0.60 -17.81 0.76
N ARG A 53 0.11 -17.02 -0.06
CA ARG A 53 1.46 -16.51 0.27
C ARG A 53 1.46 -15.51 1.42
N ALA A 54 0.35 -14.82 1.66
CA ALA A 54 0.17 -13.97 2.82
C ALA A 54 -0.17 -14.77 4.10
N GLY A 55 -0.28 -16.09 4.01
CA GLY A 55 -0.71 -16.97 5.10
C GLY A 55 -2.19 -16.81 5.44
N LEU A 56 -3.00 -16.35 4.49
CA LEU A 56 -4.44 -16.14 4.65
C LEU A 56 -5.22 -17.34 4.07
N ASP A 57 -6.40 -17.61 4.62
CA ASP A 57 -7.28 -18.66 4.11
C ASP A 57 -8.05 -18.19 2.87
N TRP A 58 -7.95 -18.95 1.78
CA TRP A 58 -8.64 -18.64 0.53
C TRP A 58 -10.15 -18.70 0.66
N THR A 59 -10.68 -19.71 1.36
CA THR A 59 -12.13 -19.89 1.54
C THR A 59 -12.74 -18.67 2.24
N THR A 60 -12.05 -18.14 3.24
CA THR A 60 -12.45 -16.94 3.94
C THR A 60 -12.28 -15.69 3.08
N ALA A 61 -11.16 -15.54 2.38
CA ALA A 61 -10.91 -14.41 1.48
C ALA A 61 -12.04 -14.23 0.46
N GLN A 62 -12.59 -15.32 -0.08
CA GLN A 62 -13.70 -15.28 -1.04
C GLN A 62 -14.94 -14.54 -0.50
N ARG A 63 -15.18 -14.55 0.81
CA ARG A 63 -16.30 -13.84 1.45
C ARG A 63 -16.11 -12.32 1.51
N HIS A 64 -14.87 -11.86 1.39
CA HIS A 64 -14.52 -10.43 1.44
C HIS A 64 -14.24 -9.83 0.05
N LEU A 65 -14.07 -10.68 -0.98
CA LEU A 65 -13.88 -10.22 -2.35
C LEU A 65 -15.06 -9.34 -2.81
N GLY A 66 -14.73 -8.18 -3.37
CA GLY A 66 -15.74 -7.22 -3.85
C GLY A 66 -16.25 -6.27 -2.77
N SER A 67 -15.78 -6.38 -1.52
CA SER A 67 -16.03 -5.37 -0.49
C SER A 67 -15.54 -3.98 -0.89
N ASP A 68 -16.33 -2.97 -0.56
CA ASP A 68 -16.04 -1.56 -0.78
C ASP A 68 -15.40 -0.86 0.42
N ALA A 69 -15.18 -1.58 1.53
CA ALA A 69 -14.66 -1.01 2.78
C ALA A 69 -13.28 -0.34 2.67
N TRP A 70 -12.53 -0.59 1.59
CA TRP A 70 -11.25 0.07 1.30
C TRP A 70 -11.38 1.47 0.67
N LYS A 71 -12.53 1.77 0.05
CA LYS A 71 -12.69 2.94 -0.83
C LYS A 71 -12.57 4.25 -0.07
N GLU A 72 -13.24 4.37 1.08
CA GLU A 72 -13.25 5.61 1.87
C GLU A 72 -11.86 5.96 2.40
N GLU A 73 -11.16 5.00 3.00
CA GLU A 73 -9.79 5.22 3.49
C GLU A 73 -8.87 5.63 2.33
N THR A 74 -8.96 4.94 1.18
CA THR A 74 -8.14 5.23 0.01
C THR A 74 -8.47 6.59 -0.60
N ALA A 75 -9.75 6.98 -0.62
CA ALA A 75 -10.23 8.32 -1.00
C ALA A 75 -9.58 9.41 -0.19
N ARG A 76 -9.65 9.28 1.13
CA ARG A 76 -9.05 10.23 2.06
C ARG A 76 -7.53 10.31 1.88
N ARG A 77 -6.84 9.19 1.71
CA ARG A 77 -5.38 9.15 1.48
C ARG A 77 -4.99 9.81 0.16
N GLN A 78 -5.79 9.64 -0.89
CA GLN A 78 -5.52 10.32 -2.16
C GLN A 78 -5.69 11.83 -2.03
N LEU A 79 -6.76 12.30 -1.37
CA LEU A 79 -6.97 13.74 -1.13
C LEU A 79 -5.86 14.35 -0.26
N GLU A 80 -5.45 13.66 0.82
CA GLU A 80 -4.30 14.07 1.64
C GLU A 80 -3.05 14.22 0.76
N MET A 81 -2.78 13.23 -0.10
CA MET A 81 -1.63 13.25 -1.00
C MET A 81 -1.67 14.42 -2.00
N THR A 82 -2.81 14.67 -2.66
CA THR A 82 -2.91 15.69 -3.73
C THR A 82 -3.11 17.10 -3.21
N GLU A 83 -4.07 17.30 -2.30
CA GLU A 83 -4.50 18.63 -1.88
C GLU A 83 -3.63 19.19 -0.75
N GLU A 84 -3.17 18.33 0.17
CA GLU A 84 -2.42 18.79 1.36
C GLU A 84 -0.91 18.71 1.16
N LEU A 85 -0.41 17.66 0.49
CA LEU A 85 1.04 17.43 0.33
C LEU A 85 1.59 17.88 -1.02
N GLY A 86 0.72 18.29 -1.97
CA GLY A 86 1.13 18.68 -3.32
C GLY A 86 1.73 17.54 -4.14
N LEU A 87 1.45 16.28 -3.78
CA LEU A 87 1.97 15.09 -4.45
C LEU A 87 0.90 14.52 -5.39
N TRP A 88 1.29 14.10 -6.58
CA TRP A 88 0.34 13.78 -7.64
C TRP A 88 0.28 12.29 -8.02
N GLY A 89 1.16 11.45 -7.45
CA GLY A 89 1.29 10.05 -7.86
C GLY A 89 1.89 9.13 -6.81
N VAL A 90 2.09 7.87 -7.17
CA VAL A 90 2.65 6.83 -6.30
C VAL A 90 3.96 6.26 -6.86
N PRO A 91 4.86 5.73 -6.00
CA PRO A 91 4.83 5.85 -4.55
C PRO A 91 5.16 7.28 -4.08
N SER A 92 4.53 7.69 -2.97
CA SER A 92 4.74 8.97 -2.31
C SER A 92 5.07 8.73 -0.83
N TYR A 93 5.96 9.53 -0.27
CA TYR A 93 6.45 9.38 1.11
C TYR A 93 6.32 10.70 1.86
N ARG A 94 5.85 10.64 3.11
CA ARG A 94 5.83 11.75 4.06
C ARG A 94 6.61 11.34 5.32
N LEU A 95 7.70 12.04 5.61
CA LEU A 95 8.47 11.88 6.84
C LEU A 95 8.13 13.02 7.82
N ARG A 96 7.71 12.64 9.02
CA ARG A 96 7.29 13.55 10.11
C ARG A 96 8.15 13.34 11.35
N GLY A 97 8.13 14.32 12.26
CA GLY A 97 8.84 14.26 13.54
C GLY A 97 10.26 14.83 13.49
N GLY A 98 10.93 14.88 14.65
CA GLY A 98 12.08 15.78 14.85
C GLY A 98 11.57 17.12 15.38
N ALA A 99 12.07 17.57 16.53
CA ALA A 99 11.51 18.73 17.21
C ALA A 99 11.66 20.00 16.34
N GLY A 100 10.53 20.64 15.99
CA GLY A 100 10.50 21.85 15.17
C GLY A 100 10.73 21.64 13.66
N GLU A 101 10.87 20.40 13.20
CA GLU A 101 11.11 20.09 11.79
C GLU A 101 9.81 20.00 11.00
N ALA A 102 9.76 20.68 9.85
CA ALA A 102 8.66 20.54 8.91
C ALA A 102 8.60 19.13 8.30
N ASP A 103 7.44 18.74 7.78
CA ASP A 103 7.28 17.47 7.08
C ASP A 103 8.11 17.45 5.79
N LEU A 104 8.84 16.36 5.54
CA LEU A 104 9.49 16.10 4.26
C LEU A 104 8.57 15.22 3.39
N CYS A 105 8.11 15.77 2.27
CA CYS A 105 7.21 15.12 1.33
C CYS A 105 7.90 14.92 -0.02
N VAL A 106 7.98 13.68 -0.50
CA VAL A 106 8.64 13.36 -1.78
C VAL A 106 7.84 12.32 -2.57
N TRP A 107 7.85 12.49 -3.89
CA TRP A 107 7.30 11.54 -4.85
C TRP A 107 8.44 10.78 -5.54
N GLY A 108 8.25 9.47 -5.73
CA GLY A 108 9.18 8.61 -6.45
C GLY A 108 10.07 7.74 -5.56
N GLN A 109 10.29 6.49 -5.99
CA GLN A 109 11.18 5.54 -5.30
C GLN A 109 12.65 5.99 -5.36
N ASP A 110 13.02 6.79 -6.36
CA ASP A 110 14.33 7.43 -6.54
C ASP A 110 14.63 8.53 -5.50
N ARG A 111 13.73 8.76 -4.53
CA ARG A 111 13.91 9.66 -3.38
C ARG A 111 14.08 8.96 -2.04
N LEU A 112 14.13 7.62 -2.02
CA LEU A 112 14.33 6.86 -0.76
C LEU A 112 15.65 7.22 -0.05
N TRP A 113 16.70 7.58 -0.80
CA TRP A 113 17.97 8.03 -0.23
C TRP A 113 17.82 9.34 0.57
N LEU A 114 16.95 10.25 0.11
CA LEU A 114 16.70 11.54 0.76
C LEU A 114 15.93 11.33 2.06
N ILE A 115 14.95 10.43 2.07
CA ILE A 115 14.24 10.01 3.29
C ILE A 115 15.23 9.42 4.31
N ALA A 116 16.12 8.53 3.87
CA ALA A 116 17.12 7.92 4.75
C ALA A 116 18.12 8.95 5.31
N ALA A 117 18.57 9.90 4.48
CA ALA A 117 19.44 10.98 4.91
C ALA A 117 18.77 11.89 5.94
N GLU A 118 17.49 12.22 5.72
CA GLU A 118 16.73 13.08 6.60
C GLU A 118 16.44 12.43 7.96
N ILE A 119 16.13 11.13 7.98
CA ILE A 119 15.99 10.36 9.23
C ILE A 119 17.28 10.44 10.06
N ARG A 120 18.45 10.27 9.43
CA ARG A 120 19.74 10.37 10.13
C ARG A 120 19.99 11.78 10.64
N ARG A 121 19.74 12.81 9.82
CA ARG A 121 19.92 14.22 10.20
C ARG A 121 19.09 14.55 11.45
N ARG A 122 17.80 14.23 11.44
CA ARG A 122 16.88 14.50 12.57
C ARG A 122 17.19 13.64 13.79
N GLY A 123 17.68 12.42 13.61
CA GLY A 123 18.09 11.53 14.69
C GLY A 123 19.34 12.01 15.43
N ASN A 124 20.27 12.65 14.71
CA ASN A 124 21.52 13.19 15.27
C ASN A 124 21.36 14.56 15.94
N MET A 125 20.20 15.21 15.83
CA MET A 125 19.88 16.49 16.49
C MET A 125 19.22 16.31 17.87
N ARG A 126 19.13 15.08 18.37
CA ARG A 126 18.61 14.75 19.70
C ARG A 126 19.71 14.68 20.75
#